data_AF-A0A956T6F7-F1
#
_entry.id   AF-A0A956T6F7-F1
#
_cell.length_a   1.000
_cell.length_b   1.000
_cell.length_c   1.000
_cell.angle_alpha   90.00
_cell.angle_beta   90.00
_cell.angle_gamma   90.00
#
_symmetry.space_group_name_H-M   'P 1'
#
loop_
_entity.id
_entity.type
_entity.pdbx_description
1 polymer ?
#
loop_
_entity_poly.entity_id
_entity_poly.type
_entity_poly.pdbx_seq_one_letter_code
_entity_poly.pdbx_strand_id
1 'polypeptide(L)'
;AHLNDRTNWQRMLKNEVPDLDIESEVSRVIEMIPAEFVDRVLSERVVHEFEYPSLGWPAKVRSYNLGKTPVLEGTLMAIKGQYLLFDAGVINIRSHSGHGVILEEL
;
A
#
# COMPACT_ATOMS: atom_id res chain seq x y z
N ALA A 1 21.25 6.28 -6.89
CA ALA A 1 19.78 6.21 -7.00
C ALA A 1 19.20 7.38 -6.22
N HIS A 2 18.38 8.23 -6.86
CA HIS A 2 17.87 9.49 -6.26
C HIS A 2 16.55 9.30 -5.48
N LEU A 3 15.80 8.23 -5.77
CA LEU A 3 14.54 7.88 -5.13
C LEU A 3 14.52 6.37 -4.83
N ASN A 4 13.79 6.00 -3.79
CA ASN A 4 13.51 4.60 -3.47
C ASN A 4 12.31 4.15 -4.30
N ASP A 5 12.46 3.07 -5.07
CA ASP A 5 11.41 2.47 -5.89
C ASP A 5 10.55 1.47 -5.12
N ARG A 6 10.87 1.22 -3.84
CA ARG A 6 10.15 0.27 -2.97
C ARG A 6 9.34 0.98 -1.92
N THR A 7 8.05 0.65 -1.89
CA THR A 7 7.16 1.01 -0.78
C THR A 7 7.54 0.23 0.48
N ASN A 8 7.69 0.94 1.60
CA ASN A 8 7.67 0.30 2.91
C ASN A 8 6.22 -0.10 3.26
N TRP A 9 5.81 -1.27 2.76
CA TRP A 9 4.44 -1.75 2.88
C TRP A 9 4.00 -1.94 4.34
N GLN A 10 4.91 -2.27 5.26
CA GLN A 10 4.55 -2.40 6.68
C GLN A 10 4.09 -1.06 7.26
N ARG A 11 4.86 0.02 7.05
CA ARG A 11 4.47 1.38 7.49
C ARG A 11 3.18 1.83 6.82
N MET A 12 3.04 1.56 5.52
CA MET A 12 1.82 1.85 4.76
C MET A 12 0.57 1.19 5.40
N LEU A 13 0.65 -0.09 5.79
CA LEU A 13 -0.48 -0.82 6.39
C LEU A 13 -0.78 -0.41 7.83
N LYS A 14 0.21 0.11 8.56
CA LYS A 14 0.00 0.77 9.86
C LYS A 14 -0.60 2.16 9.75
N ASN A 15 -0.82 2.64 8.52
CA ASN A 15 -1.24 4.01 8.22
C ASN A 15 -0.28 5.07 8.74
N GLU A 16 1.02 4.76 8.78
CA GLU A 16 2.08 5.73 9.06
C GLU A 16 2.38 6.54 7.79
N VAL A 17 1.51 7.49 7.49
CA VAL A 17 1.67 8.41 6.36
C VAL A 17 2.64 9.51 6.78
N PRO A 18 3.78 9.71 6.09
CA PRO A 18 4.66 10.83 6.37
C PRO A 18 3.95 12.14 5.99
N ASP A 19 4.10 13.15 6.85
CA ASP A 19 3.75 14.52 6.49
C ASP A 19 4.79 15.03 5.48
N LEU A 20 4.37 15.12 4.22
CA LEU A 20 5.24 15.40 3.08
C LEU A 20 4.53 16.35 2.12
N ASP A 21 5.19 17.47 1.81
CA ASP A 21 4.76 18.34 0.72
C ASP A 21 5.14 17.70 -0.62
N ILE A 22 4.14 17.10 -1.26
CA ILE A 22 4.30 16.40 -2.53
C ILE A 22 4.73 17.35 -3.65
N GLU A 23 4.27 18.61 -3.65
CA GLU A 23 4.62 19.57 -4.70
C GLU A 23 6.10 19.98 -4.61
N SER A 24 6.58 20.20 -3.38
CA SER A 24 7.99 20.47 -3.13
C SER A 24 8.88 19.29 -3.55
N GLU A 25 8.49 18.07 -3.24
CA GLU A 25 9.25 16.88 -3.62
C GLU A 25 9.26 16.64 -5.14
N VAL A 26 8.13 16.86 -5.81
CA VAL A 26 8.06 16.77 -7.28
C VAL A 26 8.98 17.79 -7.93
N SER A 27 8.99 19.04 -7.44
CA SER A 27 9.89 20.09 -7.93
C SER A 27 11.35 19.69 -7.80
N ARG A 28 11.74 19.18 -6.62
CA ARG A 28 13.08 18.65 -6.34
C ARG A 28 13.48 17.51 -7.30
N VAL A 29 12.55 16.63 -7.66
CA VAL A 29 12.82 15.51 -8.57
C VAL A 29 12.98 15.97 -10.01
N ILE A 30 12.22 16.98 -10.45
CA ILE A 30 12.31 17.51 -11.82
C ILE A 30 13.69 18.13 -12.09
N GLU A 31 14.28 18.80 -11.10
CA GLU A 31 15.64 19.35 -11.21
C GLU A 31 16.71 18.26 -11.45
N MET A 32 16.41 17.01 -11.11
CA MET A 32 17.31 15.87 -11.33
C MET A 32 17.13 15.21 -12.71
N ILE A 33 16.13 15.63 -13.49
CA ILE A 33 15.84 15.04 -14.81
C ILE A 33 16.85 15.57 -15.84
N PRO A 34 17.50 14.68 -16.63
CA PRO A 34 18.37 15.11 -17.73
C PRO A 34 17.63 15.99 -18.75
N ALA A 35 18.32 16.98 -19.31
CA ALA A 35 17.75 17.98 -20.21
C ALA A 35 16.98 17.37 -21.40
N GLU A 36 17.42 16.21 -21.89
CA GLU A 36 16.80 15.47 -23.00
C GLU A 36 15.42 14.84 -22.68
N PHE A 37 14.99 14.84 -21.41
CA PHE A 37 13.70 14.30 -20.97
C PHE A 37 12.78 15.34 -20.32
N VAL A 38 13.20 16.60 -20.24
CA VAL A 38 12.40 17.67 -19.59
C VAL A 38 11.08 17.91 -20.30
N ASP A 39 11.05 17.73 -21.63
CA ASP A 39 9.84 17.83 -22.46
C ASP A 39 8.79 16.74 -22.17
N ARG A 40 9.20 15.64 -21.51
CA ARG A 40 8.32 14.54 -21.12
C ARG A 40 7.68 14.74 -19.75
N VAL A 41 8.04 15.81 -19.04
CA VAL A 41 7.49 16.12 -17.73
C VAL A 41 6.06 16.63 -17.91
N LEU A 42 5.10 15.97 -17.25
CA LEU A 42 3.70 16.39 -17.28
C LEU A 42 3.55 17.79 -16.68
N SER A 43 2.87 18.68 -17.41
CA SER A 43 2.61 20.06 -17.01
C SER A 43 1.49 20.19 -15.98
N GLU A 44 0.48 19.33 -16.09
CA GLU A 44 -0.63 19.25 -15.13
C GLU A 44 -0.40 18.08 -14.18
N ARG A 45 -0.48 18.35 -12.89
CA ARG A 45 -0.35 17.36 -11.82
C ARG A 45 -1.39 17.67 -10.77
N VAL A 46 -2.08 16.63 -10.33
CA VAL A 46 -3.06 16.72 -9.28
C VAL A 46 -2.63 15.76 -8.19
N VAL A 47 -2.45 16.27 -6.98
CA VAL A 47 -2.27 15.44 -5.81
C VAL A 47 -3.61 14.81 -5.47
N HIS A 48 -3.63 13.48 -5.40
CA HIS A 48 -4.81 12.73 -5.03
C HIS A 48 -4.65 12.16 -3.63
N GLU A 49 -5.64 12.43 -2.79
CA GLU A 49 -5.75 11.85 -1.46
C GLU A 49 -6.71 10.66 -1.49
N PHE A 50 -6.36 9.61 -0.75
CA PHE A 50 -7.14 8.38 -0.70
C PHE A 50 -7.40 8.01 0.75
N GLU A 51 -8.68 7.94 1.10
CA GLU A 51 -9.13 7.36 2.36
C GLU A 51 -9.48 5.89 2.15
N TYR A 52 -9.03 5.06 3.09
CA TYR A 52 -9.24 3.61 3.05
C TYR A 52 -10.17 3.20 4.20
N PRO A 53 -11.12 2.27 3.96
CA PRO A 53 -12.05 1.84 4.98
C PRO A 53 -11.31 1.10 6.10
N SER A 54 -11.57 1.50 7.34
CA SER A 54 -10.89 0.98 8.51
C SER A 54 -11.70 1.20 9.78
N LEU A 55 -11.86 0.13 10.57
CA LEU A 55 -12.28 0.16 11.97
C LEU A 55 -11.09 0.43 12.91
N GLY A 56 -9.87 0.20 12.43
CA GLY A 56 -8.62 0.45 13.14
C GLY A 56 -7.41 -0.07 12.37
N TRP A 57 -6.26 0.59 12.53
CA TRP A 57 -5.01 0.19 11.90
C TRP A 57 -4.19 -0.73 12.83
N PRO A 58 -3.52 -1.77 12.30
CA PRO A 58 -2.78 -2.71 13.13
C PRO A 58 -1.52 -2.06 13.72
N ALA A 59 -1.26 -2.28 15.01
CA ALA A 59 0.00 -1.85 15.64
C ALA A 59 1.21 -2.65 15.11
N LYS A 60 1.00 -3.93 14.78
CA LYS A 60 1.99 -4.85 14.24
C LYS A 60 1.45 -5.53 12.98
N VAL A 61 2.27 -5.56 11.94
CA VAL A 61 1.92 -6.17 10.66
C VAL A 61 2.49 -7.58 10.60
N ARG A 62 1.61 -8.59 10.71
CA ARG A 62 1.94 -10.01 10.52
C ARG A 62 1.35 -10.48 9.21
N SER A 63 2.20 -10.79 8.23
CA SER A 63 1.72 -11.30 6.93
C SER A 63 1.23 -12.74 7.07
N TYR A 64 0.08 -13.01 6.48
CA TYR A 64 -0.50 -14.33 6.31
C TYR A 64 -0.19 -14.91 4.94
N ASN A 65 -0.14 -16.24 4.85
CA ASN A 65 0.10 -16.95 3.59
C ASN A 65 -0.70 -18.26 3.58
N LEU A 66 -1.67 -18.35 2.67
CA LEU A 66 -2.56 -19.51 2.55
C LEU A 66 -1.85 -20.82 2.19
N GLY A 67 -0.67 -20.76 1.54
CA GLY A 67 0.12 -21.95 1.23
C GLY A 67 0.80 -22.57 2.48
N LYS A 68 0.98 -21.78 3.54
CA LYS A 68 1.52 -22.27 4.83
C LYS A 68 0.41 -22.60 5.81
N THR A 69 -0.61 -21.75 5.87
CA THR A 69 -1.75 -21.93 6.75
C THR A 69 -3.02 -21.66 5.95
N PRO A 70 -3.81 -22.68 5.59
CA PRO A 70 -4.85 -22.59 4.55
C PRO A 70 -6.11 -21.85 4.98
N VAL A 71 -6.29 -21.60 6.28
CA VAL A 71 -7.47 -20.94 6.84
C VAL A 71 -7.04 -19.67 7.53
N LEU A 72 -7.55 -18.50 7.12
CA LEU A 72 -7.40 -17.24 7.83
C LEU A 72 -8.74 -16.89 8.46
N GLU A 73 -8.77 -16.83 9.78
CA GLU A 73 -9.96 -16.50 10.56
C GLU A 73 -9.66 -15.29 11.46
N GLY A 74 -10.66 -14.42 11.63
CA GLY A 74 -10.56 -13.22 12.47
C GLY A 74 -11.53 -12.14 12.04
N THR A 75 -11.52 -11.02 12.75
CA THR A 75 -12.35 -9.85 12.41
C THR A 75 -11.66 -9.05 11.31
N LEU A 76 -12.37 -8.76 10.20
CA LEU A 76 -11.87 -7.84 9.18
C LEU A 76 -11.86 -6.41 9.74
N MET A 77 -10.68 -5.86 9.96
CA MET A 77 -10.49 -4.54 10.56
C MET A 77 -10.35 -3.43 9.54
N ALA A 78 -9.69 -3.68 8.41
CA ALA A 78 -9.48 -2.67 7.36
C ALA A 78 -9.19 -3.30 6.00
N ILE A 79 -9.35 -2.51 4.94
CA ILE A 79 -8.96 -2.85 3.57
C ILE A 79 -8.07 -1.74 3.04
N LYS A 80 -6.85 -2.06 2.61
CA LYS A 80 -5.90 -1.08 2.05
C LYS A 80 -5.27 -1.59 0.77
N GLY A 81 -5.75 -1.09 -0.37
CA GLY A 81 -5.34 -1.55 -1.70
C GLY A 81 -5.60 -3.06 -1.86
N GLN A 82 -4.54 -3.83 -2.09
CA GLN A 82 -4.61 -5.29 -2.28
C GLN A 82 -4.58 -6.10 -0.96
N TYR A 83 -4.60 -5.43 0.19
CA TYR A 83 -4.49 -6.06 1.50
C TYR A 83 -5.83 -6.08 2.23
N LEU A 84 -6.19 -7.26 2.75
CA LEU A 84 -7.20 -7.40 3.80
C LEU A 84 -6.48 -7.50 5.15
N LEU A 85 -6.91 -6.69 6.11
CA LEU A 85 -6.29 -6.59 7.43
C LEU A 85 -7.26 -7.16 8.46
N PHE A 86 -6.92 -8.32 9.00
CA PHE A 86 -7.64 -8.94 10.10
C PHE A 86 -6.92 -8.66 11.43
N ASP A 87 -7.63 -8.77 12.54
CA ASP A 87 -7.04 -8.74 13.89
C ASP A 87 -5.95 -9.82 14.09
N ALA A 88 -6.09 -10.97 13.42
CA ALA A 88 -5.14 -12.08 13.45
C ALA A 88 -3.91 -11.87 12.52
N GLY A 89 -3.99 -10.98 11.54
CA GLY A 89 -2.94 -10.74 10.56
C GLY A 89 -3.42 -10.11 9.26
N VAL A 90 -2.48 -9.81 8.36
CA VAL A 90 -2.77 -9.17 7.06
C VAL A 90 -2.49 -10.13 5.93
N ILE A 91 -3.31 -10.13 4.90
CA ILE A 91 -3.11 -10.96 3.71
C ILE A 91 -3.05 -10.09 2.45
N ASN A 92 -2.06 -10.34 1.59
CA ASN A 92 -2.01 -9.75 0.26
C ASN A 92 -2.74 -10.67 -0.71
N ILE A 93 -3.92 -10.24 -1.17
CA ILE A 93 -4.78 -11.08 -2.02
C ILE A 93 -4.14 -11.34 -3.40
N ARG A 94 -3.38 -10.37 -3.93
CA ARG A 94 -2.69 -10.53 -5.23
C ARG A 94 -1.70 -11.70 -5.22
N SER A 95 -1.04 -11.95 -4.08
CA SER A 95 -0.11 -13.07 -3.90
C SER A 95 -0.79 -14.44 -3.98
N HIS A 96 -2.11 -14.48 -3.90
CA HIS A 96 -2.93 -15.70 -3.96
C HIS A 96 -3.79 -15.76 -5.23
N SER A 97 -3.42 -14.99 -6.27
CA SER A 97 -4.04 -15.12 -7.59
C SER A 97 -3.99 -16.59 -8.06
N GLY A 98 -5.10 -17.08 -8.62
CA GLY A 98 -5.25 -18.47 -9.04
C GLY A 98 -5.64 -19.48 -7.95
N HIS A 99 -5.75 -19.08 -6.68
CA HIS A 99 -6.29 -19.94 -5.64
C HIS A 99 -7.82 -19.95 -5.67
N GLY A 100 -8.43 -21.13 -5.57
CA GLY A 100 -9.84 -21.26 -5.21
C GLY A 100 -9.99 -21.06 -3.71
N VAL A 101 -10.76 -20.05 -3.30
CA VAL A 101 -11.00 -19.74 -1.88
C VAL A 101 -12.50 -19.73 -1.62
N ILE A 102 -12.87 -20.06 -0.39
CA ILE A 102 -14.23 -19.93 0.12
C ILE A 102 -14.18 -18.86 1.21
N LEU A 103 -15.15 -17.96 1.19
CA LEU A 103 -15.35 -16.96 2.24
C LEU A 103 -16.59 -17.38 3.02
N GLU A 104 -16.45 -17.46 4.34
CA GLU A 104 -17.51 -17.83 5.26
C GLU A 104 -17.65 -16.72 6.32
N GLU A 105 -18.89 -16.37 6.65
CA GLU A 105 -19.21 -15.49 7.77
C GLU A 105 -19.60 -16.38 8.96
N LEU A 106 -19.10 -16.04 10.15
CA LEU A 106 -19.29 -16.81 11.38
C LEU A 106 -20.44 -16.27 12.23
#